data_AF-A0A2D9QB89-F1
#
_entry.id   AF-A0A2D9QB89-F1
#
_cell.length_a   1.000
_cell.length_b   1.000
_cell.length_c   1.000
_cell.angle_alpha   90.00
_cell.angle_beta   90.00
_cell.angle_gamma   90.00
#
_symmetry.space_group_name_H-M   'P 1'
#
loop_
_entity.id
_entity.type
_entity.pdbx_description
1 polymer ?
#
loop_
_entity_poly.entity_id
_entity_poly.type
_entity_poly.pdbx_seq_one_letter_code
_entity_poly.pdbx_strand_id
1 'polypeptide(L)' 'MNTFETINTEYLTPSRTIETIVISKDRLSRVLFVYNYDGNSFRVFETIREIILFFQDRIESSYHYDTEFELDYFLSKFKI' A
#
# COMPACT_ATOMS: atom_id res chain seq x y z
N MET A 1 -1.44 -14.07 12.23
CA MET A 1 -0.75 -13.22 11.24
C MET A 1 -1.82 -12.75 10.28
N ASN A 2 -1.75 -11.52 9.79
CA ASN A 2 -2.71 -11.08 8.78
C ASN A 2 -2.48 -11.85 7.49
N THR A 3 -3.54 -12.15 6.76
CA THR A 3 -3.47 -12.55 5.36
C THR A 3 -3.74 -11.32 4.51
N PHE A 4 -3.03 -11.14 3.41
CA PHE A 4 -3.25 -10.02 2.51
C PHE A 4 -3.22 -10.49 1.05
N GLU A 5 -4.07 -9.85 0.25
CA GLU A 5 -4.25 -10.16 -1.17
C GLU A 5 -4.38 -8.87 -1.96
N THR A 6 -3.64 -8.77 -3.06
CA THR A 6 -3.79 -7.68 -4.03
C THR A 6 -4.99 -7.96 -4.92
N ILE A 7 -6.05 -7.17 -4.77
CA ILE A 7 -7.30 -7.35 -5.51
C ILE A 7 -7.36 -6.49 -6.78
N ASN A 8 -6.51 -5.48 -6.87
CA ASN A 8 -6.40 -4.60 -8.05
C ASN A 8 -4.99 -4.03 -8.16
N THR A 9 -4.53 -3.85 -9.40
CA THR A 9 -3.24 -3.23 -9.72
C THR A 9 -3.46 -2.26 -10.87
N GLU A 10 -3.31 -0.97 -10.58
CA GLU A 10 -3.37 0.10 -11.56
C GLU A 10 -1.96 0.51 -11.97
N TYR A 11 -1.67 0.44 -13.26
CA TYR A 11 -0.39 0.87 -13.82
C TYR A 11 -0.45 2.35 -14.17
N LEU A 12 0.32 3.18 -13.46
CA LEU A 12 0.54 4.58 -13.85
C LEU A 12 1.55 4.67 -14.99
N THR A 13 2.59 3.84 -14.91
CA THR A 13 3.59 3.57 -15.95
C THR A 13 3.95 2.08 -15.89
N PRO A 14 4.73 1.54 -16.84
CA PRO A 14 5.18 0.15 -16.77
C PRO A 14 5.96 -0.21 -15.50
N SER A 15 6.58 0.78 -14.84
CA SER A 15 7.40 0.60 -13.64
C SER A 15 6.78 1.18 -12.37
N ARG A 16 5.57 1.76 -12.43
CA ARG A 16 4.91 2.38 -11.28
C ARG A 16 3.46 1.94 -11.18
N THR A 17 3.09 1.39 -10.03
CA THR A 17 1.75 0.85 -9.80
C THR A 17 1.11 1.43 -8.54
N ILE A 18 -0.21 1.45 -8.53
CA ILE A 18 -1.03 1.59 -7.32
C ILE A 18 -1.76 0.25 -7.13
N GLU A 19 -1.43 -0.45 -6.07
CA GLU A 19 -2.01 -1.73 -5.71
C GLU A 19 -3.08 -1.52 -4.63
N THR A 20 -4.23 -2.15 -4.79
CA THR A 20 -5.27 -2.21 -3.76
C THR A 20 -5.15 -3.55 -3.05
N ILE A 21 -4.80 -3.51 -1.77
CA ILE A 21 -4.53 -4.69 -0.95
C ILE A 21 -5.62 -4.84 0.10
N VAL A 22 -6.25 -6.01 0.17
CA VAL A 22 -7.16 -6.37 1.25
C VAL A 22 -6.38 -7.11 2.31
N ILE A 23 -6.30 -6.54 3.50
CA ILE A 23 -5.74 -7.18 4.69
C ILE A 23 -6.89 -7.78 5.50
N SER A 24 -6.77 -9.05 5.85
CA SER A 24 -7.77 -9.78 6.63
C SER A 24 -7.16 -10.49 7.83
N LYS A 25 -7.92 -10.53 8.93
CA LYS A 25 -7.63 -11.31 10.13
C LYS A 25 -8.94 -11.70 10.78
N ASP A 26 -9.16 -12.99 10.94
CA ASP A 26 -10.40 -13.57 11.48
C ASP A 26 -11.65 -13.10 10.69
N ARG A 27 -12.49 -12.25 11.30
CA ARG A 27 -13.71 -11.66 10.67
C ARG A 27 -13.54 -10.18 10.30
N LEU A 28 -12.34 -9.63 10.47
CA LEU A 28 -12.03 -8.24 10.16
C LEU A 28 -11.26 -8.16 8.85
N SER A 29 -11.59 -7.15 8.05
CA SER A 29 -10.83 -6.81 6.86
C SER A 29 -10.68 -5.30 6.75
N ARG A 30 -9.59 -4.87 6.11
CA ARG A 30 -9.32 -3.48 5.79
C ARG A 30 -8.65 -3.40 4.43
N VAL A 31 -8.94 -2.34 3.70
CA VAL A 31 -8.32 -2.06 2.41
C VAL A 31 -7.20 -1.04 2.62
N LEU A 32 -6.02 -1.34 2.08
CA LEU A 32 -4.91 -0.41 1.96
C LEU A 32 -4.56 -0.21 0.49
N PHE A 33 -3.87 0.89 0.23
CA PHE A 33 -3.34 1.20 -1.09
C PHE A 33 -1.83 1.31 -1.01
N VAL A 34 -1.13 0.63 -1.91
CA VAL A 34 0.33 0.66 -1.99
C VAL A 34 0.74 1.28 -3.31
N TYR A 35 1.45 2.40 -3.24
CA TYR A 35 2.15 2.95 -4.38
C TYR A 35 3.54 2.33 -4.46
N ASN A 36 3.82 1.61 -5.54
CA ASN A 36 5.12 1.05 -5.86
C ASN A 36 5.81 1.94 -6.89
N TYR A 37 6.97 2.47 -6.53
CA TYR A 37 7.87 3.20 -7.40
C TYR A 37 9.04 2.29 -7.78
N ASP A 38 9.08 1.85 -9.04
CA ASP A 38 10.18 1.10 -9.66
C ASP A 38 10.63 -0.17 -8.89
N GLY A 39 9.78 -0.75 -8.04
CA GLY A 39 10.07 -1.94 -7.25
C GLY A 39 11.00 -1.72 -6.04
N ASN A 40 11.30 -0.47 -5.70
CA ASN A 40 12.29 -0.12 -4.67
C ASN A 40 11.85 0.99 -3.70
N SER A 41 10.62 1.48 -3.84
CA SER A 41 10.05 2.47 -2.94
C SER A 41 8.54 2.26 -2.86
N PHE A 42 8.08 1.80 -1.70
CA PHE A 42 6.71 1.43 -1.43
C PHE A 42 6.10 2.41 -0.43
N ARG A 43 5.00 3.06 -0.81
CA ARG A 43 4.27 4.00 0.05
C ARG A 43 2.89 3.47 0.32
N VAL A 44 2.52 3.40 1.60
CA VAL A 44 1.23 2.84 2.01
C VAL A 44 0.28 3.94 2.45
N PHE A 45 -0.96 3.83 1.99
CA PHE A 45 -2.05 4.75 2.28
C PHE A 45 -3.27 3.97 2.79
N GLU A 46 -3.96 4.52 3.79
CA GLU A 46 -5.19 3.93 4.32
C GLU A 46 -6.43 4.40 3.56
N THR A 47 -6.34 5.53 2.86
CA THR A 47 -7.48 6.09 2.11
C THR A 47 -7.07 6.64 0.75
N ILE A 48 -8.00 6.61 -0.21
CA ILE A 48 -7.82 7.22 -1.54
C ILE A 48 -7.47 8.72 -1.43
N ARG A 49 -8.00 9.41 -0.41
CA ARG A 49 -7.72 10.83 -0.17
C ARG A 49 -6.24 11.09 0.08
N GLU A 50 -5.56 10.23 0.83
CA GLU A 50 -4.12 10.37 1.09
C GLU A 50 -3.30 10.20 -0.19
N ILE A 51 -3.71 9.30 -1.08
CA ILE A 51 -3.08 9.13 -2.40
C ILE A 51 -3.20 10.41 -3.22
N ILE A 52 -4.40 11.01 -3.27
CA ILE A 52 -4.64 12.25 -4.01
C ILE A 52 -3.75 13.38 -3.47
N LEU A 53 -3.71 13.54 -2.14
CA LEU A 53 -2.88 14.55 -1.47
C LEU A 53 -1.38 14.33 -1.72
N PHE A 54 -0.92 13.08 -1.77
CA PHE A 54 0.46 12.76 -2.11
C PHE A 54 0.82 13.21 -3.54
N PHE A 55 -0.04 12.92 -4.52
CA PHE A 55 0.23 13.30 -5.91
C PHE A 55 0.06 14.79 -6.18
N GLN A 56 -0.92 15.45 -5.57
CA GLN A 56 -1.22 16.87 -5.81
C GLN A 56 -0.38 17.82 -4.96
N ASP A 57 -0.34 17.57 -3.65
CA ASP A 57 0.20 18.51 -2.66
C ASP A 57 1.57 18.08 -2.11
N ARG A 58 2.13 16.96 -2.62
CA ARG A 58 3.40 16.37 -2.13
C ARG A 58 3.38 16.09 -0.63
N ILE A 59 2.21 15.83 -0.06
CA ILE A 59 2.08 15.43 1.34
C ILE A 59 2.58 13.99 1.45
N GLU A 60 3.66 13.82 2.21
CA GLU A 60 4.31 12.52 2.39
C GLU A 60 3.35 11.47 2.99
N SER A 61 3.51 10.21 2.54
CA SER A 61 2.78 9.08 3.11
C SER A 61 3.21 8.84 4.55
N SER A 62 2.28 8.37 5.38
CA SER A 62 2.58 7.99 6.77
C SER A 62 3.56 6.81 6.86
N TYR A 63 3.63 6.01 5.81
CA TYR A 63 4.47 4.81 5.75
C TYR A 63 5.21 4.77 4.41
N HIS A 64 6.53 4.53 4.47
CA HIS A 64 7.41 4.37 3.32
C HIS A 64 8.43 3.27 3.64
N TYR A 65 8.66 2.38 2.67
CA TYR A 65 9.57 1.24 2.74
C TYR A 65 10.36 1.15 1.45
N ASP A 66 11.60 0.65 1.52
CA ASP A 66 12.47 0.54 0.33
C ASP A 66 12.53 -0.90 -0.21
N THR A 67 11.96 -1.85 0.52
CA THR A 67 11.96 -3.27 0.14
C THR A 67 10.57 -3.91 0.27
N GLU A 68 10.29 -4.87 -0.62
CA GLU A 68 9.07 -5.70 -0.53
C GLU A 68 8.99 -6.44 0.81
N PHE A 69 10.13 -6.90 1.33
CA PHE A 69 10.18 -7.60 2.61
C PHE A 69 9.71 -6.73 3.79
N GLU A 70 10.10 -5.46 3.84
CA GLU A 70 9.65 -4.52 4.86
C GLU A 70 8.16 -4.22 4.74
N LEU A 71 7.67 -4.06 3.50
CA LEU A 71 6.25 -3.89 3.21
C LEU A 71 5.44 -5.11 3.68
N ASP A 72 5.84 -6.32 3.28
CA ASP A 72 5.17 -7.56 3.67
C ASP A 72 5.17 -7.74 5.19
N TYR A 73 6.29 -7.45 5.85
CA TYR A 73 6.37 -7.46 7.30
C TYR A 73 5.37 -6.50 7.94
N PHE A 74 5.28 -5.27 7.44
CA PHE A 74 4.30 -4.28 7.89
C PHE A 74 2.87 -4.78 7.70
N LEU A 75 2.49 -5.25 6.51
CA LEU A 75 1.15 -5.75 6.20
C LEU A 75 0.75 -6.92 7.11
N SER A 76 1.70 -7.81 7.43
CA SER A 76 1.49 -8.97 8.30
C SER A 76 1.15 -8.60 9.76
N LYS A 77 1.58 -7.40 10.19
CA LYS A 77 1.42 -6.86 11.56
C LYS A 77 0.46 -5.69 11.65
N PHE A 78 -0.04 -5.20 10.51
CA PHE A 78 -0.90 -4.03 10.47
C PHE A 78 -2.14 -4.20 11.36
N LYS A 79 -2.47 -3.15 12.10
CA LYS A 79 -3.58 -3.18 13.05
C LYS A 79 -4.89 -2.93 12.30
N ILE A 80 -5.65 -4.01 12.11
CA ILE A 80 -7.00 -3.94 11.50
C ILE A 80 -8.09 -3.82 12.54
#